data_AF-A0A8T5MZ56-F1
#
_entry.id   AF-A0A8T5MZ56-F1
#
_cell.length_a   1.000
_cell.length_b   1.000
_cell.length_c   1.000
_cell.angle_alpha   90.00
_cell.angle_beta   90.00
_cell.angle_gamma   90.00
#
_symmetry.space_group_name_H-M   'P 1'
#
loop_
_entity.id
_entity.type
_entity.pdbx_description
1 polymer ?
#
loop_
_entity_poly.entity_id
_entity_poly.type
_entity_poly.pdbx_seq_one_letter_code
_entity_poly.pdbx_strand_id
1 'polypeptide(L)' 'MPKCVYCGKMYEVPQGLTFIKKDGTILYFCSSKCRKNMFMKRRKVNWVLKKQKVKSSE' A
#
# COMPACT_ATOMS: atom_id res chain seq x y z
N MET A 1 6.95 -12.21 1.35
CA MET A 1 6.76 -11.06 2.25
C MET A 1 5.58 -10.22 1.77
N PRO A 2 4.55 -9.94 2.59
CA PRO A 2 3.46 -9.09 2.14
C PRO A 2 3.96 -7.66 1.95
N LYS A 3 3.62 -7.05 0.81
CA LYS A 3 4.01 -5.68 0.46
C LYS A 3 2.84 -4.74 0.72
N CYS A 4 3.06 -3.72 1.54
CA CYS A 4 2.02 -2.72 1.78
C CYS A 4 1.69 -1.97 0.48
N VAL A 5 0.42 -1.95 0.08
CA VAL A 5 -0.03 -1.32 -1.18
C VAL A 5 0.20 0.19 -1.17
N TYR A 6 0.14 0.81 0.02
CA TYR A 6 0.28 2.25 0.18
C TYR A 6 1.74 2.69 0.29
N CYS A 7 2.49 2.20 1.28
CA CYS A 7 3.85 2.67 1.54
C CYS A 7 4.95 1.93 0.75
N GLY A 8 4.61 0.80 0.12
CA GLY A 8 5.55 0.00 -0.67
C GLY A 8 6.59 -0.78 0.15
N LYS A 9 6.61 -0.62 1.47
CA LYS A 9 7.52 -1.35 2.37
C LYS A 9 7.13 -2.83 2.45
N MET A 10 8.14 -3.69 2.44
CA MET A 10 8.01 -5.10 2.82
C MET A 10 8.08 -5.20 4.35
N TYR A 11 7.36 -6.15 4.94
CA TYR A 11 7.34 -6.36 6.38
C TYR A 11 7.44 -7.85 6.71
N GLU A 12 8.37 -8.20 7.60
CA GLU A 12 8.66 -9.60 7.99
C GLU A 12 7.56 -10.19 8.84
N VAL A 13 7.05 -9.42 9.81
CA VAL A 13 5.95 -9.84 10.68
C VAL A 13 4.64 -9.36 10.08
N PRO A 14 3.61 -10.21 9.95
CA PRO A 14 2.28 -9.78 9.51
C PRO A 14 1.73 -8.73 10.48
N GLN A 15 1.72 -7.47 10.03
CA GLN A 15 1.26 -6.32 10.80
C GLN A 15 0.18 -5.55 10.03
N GLY A 16 -0.75 -4.95 10.78
CA GLY A 16 -1.81 -4.11 10.23
C GLY A 16 -3.07 -4.89 9.88
N LEU A 17 -3.56 -4.75 8.65
CA LEU A 17 -4.85 -5.33 8.24
C LEU A 17 -4.87 -5.64 6.74
N THR A 18 -5.52 -6.75 6.42
CA THR A 18 -5.84 -7.16 5.05
C THR A 18 -7.25 -6.72 4.72
N PHE A 19 -7.41 -5.88 3.69
CA PHE A 19 -8.70 -5.38 3.25
C PHE A 19 -9.08 -6.01 1.91
N ILE A 20 -10.20 -6.72 1.87
CA ILE A 20 -10.70 -7.40 0.67
C ILE A 20 -11.76 -6.51 0.04
N LYS A 21 -11.55 -6.10 -1.21
CA LYS A 21 -12.53 -5.32 -1.99
C LYS A 21 -13.68 -6.23 -2.46
N LYS A 22 -14.82 -5.62 -2.82
CA LYS A 22 -15.97 -6.34 -3.40
C LYS A 22 -15.60 -7.15 -4.64
N ASP A 23 -14.64 -6.66 -5.44
CA ASP A 23 -14.11 -7.35 -6.63
C ASP A 23 -13.13 -8.50 -6.29
N GLY A 24 -12.99 -8.89 -5.02
CA GLY A 24 -12.05 -9.91 -4.56
C GLY A 24 -10.59 -9.44 -4.48
N THR A 25 -10.25 -8.21 -4.90
CA THR A 25 -8.87 -7.72 -4.81
C THR A 25 -8.43 -7.57 -3.34
N ILE A 26 -7.30 -8.19 -3.01
CA ILE A 26 -6.72 -8.15 -1.66
C ILE A 26 -5.76 -6.96 -1.54
N LEU A 27 -5.97 -6.10 -0.53
CA LEU A 27 -5.11 -4.97 -0.21
C LEU A 27 -4.44 -5.17 1.15
N TYR A 28 -3.12 -5.23 1.14
CA TYR A 28 -2.32 -5.34 2.36
C TYR A 28 -1.90 -3.96 2.87
N PHE A 29 -2.15 -3.71 4.16
CA PHE A 29 -1.74 -2.48 4.84
C PHE A 29 -0.89 -2.79 6.06
N CYS A 30 0.29 -2.17 6.15
CA CYS A 30 1.19 -2.33 7.29
C CYS A 30 0.71 -1.60 8.57
N SER A 31 -0.12 -0.57 8.46
CA SER A 31 -0.59 0.21 9.62
C SER A 31 -1.87 0.99 9.37
N SER A 32 -2.54 1.40 10.45
CA SER A 32 -3.74 2.26 10.41
C SER A 32 -3.48 3.59 9.69
N LYS A 33 -2.25 4.11 9.72
CA LYS A 33 -1.85 5.34 8.99
C LYS A 33 -1.99 5.16 7.48
N CYS A 34 -1.49 4.04 6.94
CA CYS A 34 -1.59 3.72 5.51
C CYS A 34 -3.04 3.53 5.07
N ARG A 35 -3.82 2.81 5.89
CA ARG A 35 -5.26 2.58 5.64
C ARG A 35 -6.02 3.91 5.56
N LYS A 36 -5.93 4.73 6.61
CA LYS A 36 -6.63 6.02 6.68
C LYS A 36 -6.23 6.94 5.52
N ASN A 37 -4.94 7.05 5.21
CA ASN A 37 -4.50 7.89 4.09
C ASN A 37 -4.99 7.38 2.73
N MET A 38 -5.06 6.06 2.52
CA MET A 38 -5.59 5.50 1.29
C MET A 38 -7.09 5.82 1.13
N PHE A 39 -7.89 5.69 2.19
CA PHE A 39 -9.32 6.05 2.17
C PHE A 39 -9.54 7.57 2.03
N MET A 40 -8.68 8.40 2.63
CA MET A 40 -8.68 9.86 2.42
C MET A 40 -8.12 10.27 1.04
N LYS A 41 -7.80 9.32 0.15
CA LYS A 41 -7.23 9.56 -1.19
C LYS A 41 -5.92 10.37 -1.20
N ARG A 42 -5.19 10.44 -0.08
CA ARG A 42 -3.91 11.16 0.04
C ARG A 42 -2.78 10.32 -0.56
N ARG A 43 -2.44 10.54 -1.83
CA ARG A 43 -1.37 9.80 -2.53
C ARG A 43 -0.03 10.54 -2.62
N LYS A 44 -0.01 11.86 -2.41
CA LYS A 44 1.20 12.70 -2.45
C LYS A 44 1.67 12.98 -1.03
N VAL A 45 2.45 12.08 -0.45
CA VAL A 45 3.05 12.27 0.89
C VAL A 45 4.54 11.92 0.85
N ASN A 46 5.36 12.73 1.51
CA ASN A 46 6.83 12.63 1.41
C ASN A 46 7.42 11.37 2.06
N TRP A 47 6.72 10.78 3.03
CA TRP A 47 7.19 9.62 3.80
C TRP A 47 6.92 8.25 3.14
N VAL A 48 6.20 8.25 2.01
CA VAL A 48 5.94 7.02 1.26
C VAL A 48 7.03 6.84 0.21
N LEU A 49 7.54 5.61 0.09
CA LEU A 49 8.45 5.25 -1.00
C LEU A 49 7.73 5.53 -2.33
N LYS A 50 8.23 6.50 -3.10
CA LYS A 50 7.72 6.75 -4.45
C LYS A 50 7.83 5.45 -5.23
N LYS A 51 6.70 4.93 -5.74
CA LYS A 51 6.76 3.92 -6.80
C LYS A 51 7.56 4.57 -7.93
N GLN A 52 8.78 4.08 -8.17
CA GLN A 52 9.43 4.35 -9.44
C GLN A 52 8.43 3.91 -10.50
N LYS A 53 7.97 4.86 -11.33
CA LYS A 53 7.12 4.51 -12.47
C LYS A 53 7.96 3.53 -13.27
N VAL A 54 7.58 2.25 -13.26
CA VAL A 54 8.11 1.27 -14.19
C VAL A 54 7.74 1.86 -15.55
N LYS A 55 8.72 2.41 -16.26
CA LYS A 55 8.56 2.78 -17.66
C LYS A 55 8.27 1.46 -18.36
N SER A 56 7.02 1.22 -18.73
CA SER A 56 6.68 0.20 -19.72
C SER A 56 7.32 0.66 -21.02
N SER A 57 8.55 0.22 -21.24
CA SER A 57 9.21 0.26 -22.55
C SER A 57 8.48 -0.76 -23.41
N GLU A 58 7.61 -0.24 -24.26
CA GLU A 58 7.20 -0.88 -25.52
C GLU A 58 7.99 -0.21 -26.63
#